data_AF-A0A0W0VJA1-F1
#
_entry.id   AF-A0A0W0VJA1-F1
#
_cell.length_a   1.000
_cell.length_b   1.000
_cell.length_c   1.000
_cell.angle_alpha   90.00
_cell.angle_beta   90.00
_cell.angle_gamma   90.00
#
_symmetry.space_group_name_H-M   'P 1'
#
loop_
_entity.id
_entity.type
_entity.pdbx_description
1 polymer ?
#
loop_
_entity_poly.entity_id
_entity_poly.type
_entity_poly.pdbx_seq_one_letter_code
_entity_poly.pdbx_strand_id
1 'polypeptide(L)' 'MTAMEKSKQPWTGEKGFINREMLEKYIKDLTQPIYYISGPAAMVAAMRKMLNEANINDDNIRTEEFSGY' A
#
# COMPACT_ATOMS: atom_id res chain seq x y z
N MET A 1 14.41 6.56 -1.82
CA MET A 1 14.61 7.93 -2.33
C MET A 1 13.23 8.56 -2.53
N THR A 2 12.94 9.69 -1.88
CA THR A 2 11.61 10.34 -1.95
C THR A 2 11.60 11.62 -2.78
N ALA A 3 12.78 12.16 -3.12
CA ALA A 3 12.98 13.38 -3.91
C ALA A 3 13.40 13.04 -5.35
N MET A 4 12.54 12.38 -6.13
CA MET A 4 12.88 11.91 -7.49
C MET A 4 13.21 13.05 -8.44
N GLU A 5 12.71 14.27 -8.19
CA GLU A 5 13.07 15.48 -8.94
C GLU A 5 14.56 15.84 -8.82
N LYS A 6 15.25 15.36 -7.78
CA LYS A 6 16.70 15.55 -7.58
C LYS A 6 17.53 14.34 -8.05
N SER A 7 16.88 13.30 -8.55
CA SER A 7 17.56 12.09 -9.02
C SER A 7 18.23 12.32 -10.37
N LYS A 8 19.44 11.77 -10.54
CA LYS A 8 20.11 11.70 -11.86
C LYS A 8 19.53 10.61 -12.77
N GLN A 9 18.70 9.73 -12.23
CA GLN A 9 18.05 8.63 -12.94
C GLN A 9 16.54 8.86 -13.00
N PRO A 10 15.89 8.73 -14.19
CA PRO A 10 14.46 8.91 -14.32
C PRO A 10 13.68 7.80 -13.60
N TRP A 11 12.58 8.17 -12.94
CA TRP A 11 11.60 7.22 -12.41
C TRP A 11 10.46 7.01 -13.39
N THR A 12 10.34 5.80 -13.92
CA THR A 12 9.27 5.39 -14.84
C THR A 12 8.17 4.57 -14.16
N GLY A 13 8.31 4.29 -12.85
CA GLY A 13 7.30 3.58 -12.07
C GLY A 13 6.17 4.48 -11.55
N GLU A 14 5.28 3.86 -10.77
CA GLU A 14 4.16 4.55 -10.12
C GLU A 14 4.64 5.67 -9.18
N LYS A 15 3.83 6.73 -9.07
CA LYS A 15 4.09 7.90 -8.23
C LYS A 15 2.86 8.20 -7.38
N GLY A 16 3.07 8.86 -6.25
CA GLY A 16 2.01 9.20 -5.30
C GLY A 16 1.82 8.14 -4.22
N PHE A 17 0.68 8.19 -3.54
CA PHE A 17 0.31 7.20 -2.52
C PHE A 17 -0.18 5.91 -3.16
N ILE A 18 0.02 4.79 -2.47
CA ILE A 18 -0.65 3.54 -2.81
C ILE A 18 -2.13 3.72 -2.47
N ASN A 19 -3.00 3.55 -3.47
CA ASN A 19 -4.45 3.62 -3.35
C ASN A 19 -5.10 2.45 -4.10
N ARG A 20 -6.43 2.37 -4.02
CA ARG A 20 -7.21 1.30 -4.66
C ARG A 20 -6.97 1.26 -6.17
N GLU A 21 -7.02 2.41 -6.82
CA GLU A 21 -6.84 2.53 -8.28
C GLU A 21 -5.48 2.02 -8.72
N MET A 22 -4.42 2.29 -7.94
CA MET A 22 -3.09 1.76 -8.22
C MET A 22 -3.06 0.23 -8.11
N LEU A 23 -3.70 -0.35 -7.09
CA LEU A 23 -3.75 -1.81 -6.94
C LEU A 23 -4.51 -2.48 -8.09
N GLU A 24 -5.65 -1.91 -8.50
CA GLU A 24 -6.48 -2.46 -9.58
C GLU A 24 -5.78 -2.48 -10.94
N LYS A 25 -4.76 -1.63 -11.17
CA LYS A 25 -3.92 -1.71 -12.38
C LYS A 25 -3.13 -3.01 -12.47
N TYR A 26 -2.77 -3.59 -11.33
CA TYR A 26 -1.84 -4.73 -11.25
C TYR A 26 -2.50 -6.01 -10.72
N ILE A 27 -3.61 -5.89 -10.01
CA ILE A 27 -4.32 -7.00 -9.37
C ILE A 27 -5.75 -7.01 -9.90
N LYS A 28 -6.07 -8.05 -10.69
CA LYS A 28 -7.41 -8.18 -11.31
C LYS A 28 -8.53 -8.39 -10.29
N ASP A 29 -8.26 -9.13 -9.23
CA ASP A 29 -9.20 -9.43 -8.15
C ASP A 29 -8.50 -9.17 -6.81
N LEU A 30 -8.90 -8.09 -6.14
CA LEU A 30 -8.32 -7.66 -4.87
C LEU A 30 -8.67 -8.60 -3.70
N THR A 31 -9.61 -9.54 -3.88
CA THR A 31 -10.02 -10.44 -2.79
C THR A 31 -9.14 -11.68 -2.68
N GLN A 32 -8.39 -12.02 -3.73
CA GLN A 32 -7.50 -13.19 -3.81
C GLN A 32 -6.20 -13.07 -3.00
N PRO A 33 -5.50 -11.93 -2.97
CA PRO A 33 -4.20 -11.84 -2.31
C PRO A 33 -4.31 -11.91 -0.79
N ILE A 34 -3.17 -12.25 -0.18
CA ILE A 34 -2.92 -11.95 1.22
C ILE A 34 -2.01 -10.73 1.29
N TYR A 35 -2.47 -9.70 2.00
CA TYR A 35 -1.80 -8.41 2.11
C TYR A 35 -0.90 -8.40 3.35
N TYR A 36 0.39 -8.13 3.14
CA TYR A 36 1.35 -7.85 4.20
C TYR A 36 1.72 -6.38 4.16
N ILE A 37 1.52 -5.66 5.26
CA ILE A 37 1.71 -4.21 5.32
C ILE A 37 2.68 -3.88 6.46
N SER A 38 3.76 -3.19 6.13
CA SER A 38 4.74 -2.65 7.07
C SER A 38 5.16 -1.25 6.63
N GLY A 39 5.29 -0.33 7.59
CA GLY A 39 5.60 1.07 7.33
C GLY A 39 5.17 1.99 8.48
N PRO A 40 5.19 3.32 8.28
CA PRO A 40 4.72 4.27 9.27
C PRO A 40 3.28 3.99 9.71
N ALA A 41 2.96 4.22 10.99
CA ALA A 41 1.64 3.91 11.55
C ALA A 41 0.47 4.50 10.73
N ALA A 42 0.61 5.75 10.25
CA ALA A 42 -0.38 6.39 9.40
C ALA A 42 -0.57 5.68 8.05
N MET A 43 0.49 5.15 7.46
CA MET A 43 0.43 4.37 6.21
C MET A 43 -0.26 3.02 6.45
N VAL A 44 0.12 2.30 7.50
CA VAL A 44 -0.47 0.99 7.84
C VAL A 44 -1.98 1.15 8.08
N ALA A 45 -2.38 2.15 8.86
CA ALA A 45 -3.78 2.47 9.13
C ALA A 45 -4.55 2.83 7.85
N ALA A 46 -3.99 3.69 7.01
CA ALA A 46 -4.61 4.09 5.75
C ALA A 46 -4.79 2.91 4.77
N MET A 47 -3.76 2.07 4.63
CA MET A 47 -3.82 0.88 3.77
C MET A 47 -4.85 -0.14 4.27
N ARG A 48 -4.86 -0.45 5.56
CA ARG A 48 -5.85 -1.38 6.14
C ARG A 48 -7.27 -0.85 5.94
N LYS A 49 -7.51 0.45 6.16
CA LYS A 49 -8.81 1.08 5.91
C LYS A 49 -9.23 0.93 4.45
N MET A 50 -8.35 1.24 3.51
CA MET A 50 -8.64 1.16 2.07
C MET A 50 -8.99 -0.28 1.64
N LEU A 51 -8.24 -1.29 2.12
CA LEU A 51 -8.51 -2.70 1.82
C LEU A 51 -9.87 -3.16 2.39
N ASN A 52 -10.20 -2.73 3.61
CA ASN A 52 -11.50 -3.03 4.21
C ASN A 52 -12.66 -2.36 3.47
N GLU A 53 -12.50 -1.11 3.02
CA GLU A 53 -13.48 -0.42 2.15
C GLU A 53 -13.62 -1.08 0.77
N ALA A 54 -12.59 -1.79 0.31
CA ALA A 54 -12.64 -2.64 -0.89
C ALA A 54 -13.27 -4.03 -0.63
N ASN A 55 -13.83 -4.25 0.57
CA ASN A 55 -14.52 -5.49 0.97
C ASN A 55 -13.61 -6.73 0.97
N ILE A 56 -12.32 -6.54 1.24
CA ILE A 56 -11.34 -7.60 1.43
C ILE A 56 -11.49 -8.15 2.85
N ASN A 57 -11.42 -9.47 3.01
CA ASN A 57 -11.49 -10.08 4.33
C ASN A 57 -10.28 -9.67 5.17
N ASP A 58 -10.54 -9.17 6.38
CA ASP A 58 -9.51 -8.77 7.34
C ASP A 58 -8.58 -9.94 7.73
N ASP A 59 -9.06 -11.19 7.66
CA ASP A 59 -8.23 -12.40 7.82
C ASP A 59 -7.09 -12.51 6.79
N ASN A 60 -7.25 -11.85 5.63
CA ASN A 60 -6.25 -11.77 4.58
C ASN A 60 -5.31 -10.55 4.73
N ILE A 61 -5.43 -9.76 5.80
CA ILE A 61 -4.60 -8.57 6.04
C ILE A 61 -3.69 -8.82 7.25
N ARG A 62 -2.38 -8.66 7.04
CA ARG A 62 -1.34 -8.86 8.04
C ARG A 62 -0.55 -7.58 8.18
N THR A 63 -0.70 -6.91 9.32
CA THR A 63 0.03 -5.69 9.63
C THR A 63 1.10 -5.97 10.66
N GLU A 64 2.28 -5.41 10.46
CA GLU A 64 3.29 -5.38 11.49
C GLU A 64 2.96 -4.29 12.53
N GLU A 65 2.94 -4.65 13.82
CA GLU A 65 2.69 -3.71 14.92
C GLU A 65 3.99 -3.20 15.51
N PHE A 66 4.72 -2.37 14.75
CA PHE A 66 5.77 -1.54 15.34
C PHE A 66 5.15 -0.27 15.93
N SER A 67 4.72 -0.37 17.19
CA SER A 67 4.29 0.79 17.98
C SER A 67 5.50 1.49 18.59
N GLY A 68 6.19 2.32 17.81
CA GLY A 68 7.25 3.18 18.35
C GLY A 68 8.42 3.43 17.40
N TYR A 69 8.30 4.48 16.60
CA TYR A 69 9.43 5.21 16.01
C TYR A 69 9.33 6.67 16.46
#